data_AF-K1U610-F1
#
_entry.id   AF-K1U610-F1
#
_cell.length_a   1.000
_cell.length_b   1.000
_cell.length_c   1.000
_cell.angle_alpha   90.00
_cell.angle_beta   90.00
_cell.angle_gamma   90.00
#
_symmetry.space_group_name_H-M   'P 1'
#
loop_
_entity.id
_entity.type
_entity.pdbx_description
1 polymer ?
#
loop_
_entity_poly.entity_id
_entity_poly.type
_entity_poly.pdbx_seq_one_letter_code
_entity_poly.pdbx_strand_id
1 'polypeptide(L)'
;NPQRNWGGMMRKLDTNDFEQANIEYIEFWMLDPFIYSREEADAADYGGDFYINLGEVSEDILRDGKKFYESGMPVDGSKSYTYTQWGKIPTQSTVTYAFATTSGSRALQDVGFNGLTDAEEQEFYKSAYLDQIQGKVNQAVFDSIFADPARDDYHYFRGSDWDEMRAPILQRYKYINNPQGNSPDSDSRSESYDTSYKSTPDVEDINQDYTLNEYEKYFQYRVSIRPEDFVVGNNHIVDKREYSQTWRDNTKSTVTWYQ
;
A
#
# COMPACT_ATOMS: atom_id res chain seq x y z
N ASN A 1 3.44 -18.38 -7.81
CA ASN A 1 2.90 -17.99 -9.12
C ASN A 1 2.35 -16.56 -8.98
N PRO A 2 3.03 -15.55 -9.54
CA PRO A 2 2.63 -14.14 -9.43
C PRO A 2 1.21 -13.85 -9.93
N GLN A 3 0.69 -14.62 -10.90
CA GLN A 3 -0.65 -14.46 -11.47
C GLN A 3 -1.79 -14.73 -10.47
N ARG A 4 -1.47 -15.30 -9.29
CA ARG A 4 -2.43 -15.51 -8.19
C ARG A 4 -2.40 -14.41 -7.14
N ASN A 5 -1.50 -13.44 -7.28
CA ASN A 5 -1.35 -12.35 -6.34
C ASN A 5 -2.11 -11.12 -6.85
N TRP A 6 -2.50 -10.26 -5.93
CA TRP A 6 -3.14 -8.98 -6.23
C TRP A 6 -2.56 -7.91 -5.30
N GLY A 7 -2.72 -6.65 -5.68
CA GLY A 7 -2.49 -5.50 -4.83
C GLY A 7 -3.74 -4.62 -4.90
N GLY A 8 -4.12 -4.01 -3.79
CA GLY A 8 -5.32 -3.19 -3.72
C GLY A 8 -5.04 -1.86 -3.03
N MET A 9 -5.87 -0.88 -3.35
CA MET A 9 -5.99 0.37 -2.62
C MET A 9 -7.47 0.66 -2.47
N MET A 10 -7.83 1.28 -1.36
CA MET A 10 -9.20 1.67 -1.07
C MET A 10 -9.22 3.12 -0.61
N ARG A 11 -10.37 3.75 -0.80
CA ARG A 11 -10.60 5.15 -0.48
C ARG A 11 -12.05 5.31 -0.08
N LYS A 12 -12.30 6.10 0.97
CA LYS A 12 -13.66 6.52 1.28
C LYS A 12 -14.25 7.38 0.17
N LEU A 13 -15.55 7.28 -0.01
CA LEU A 13 -16.32 8.18 -0.84
C LEU A 13 -17.08 9.14 0.08
N ASP A 14 -17.01 10.43 -0.23
CA ASP A 14 -17.72 11.44 0.57
C ASP A 14 -19.22 11.49 0.21
N THR A 15 -19.61 10.91 -0.92
CA THR A 15 -21.00 10.79 -1.39
C THR A 15 -21.40 9.32 -1.38
N ASN A 16 -22.39 8.97 -0.56
CA ASN A 16 -22.83 7.58 -0.37
C ASN A 16 -24.09 7.22 -1.15
N ASP A 17 -24.89 8.22 -1.56
CA ASP A 17 -26.12 8.02 -2.32
C ASP A 17 -25.87 8.37 -3.81
N PHE A 18 -25.50 7.36 -4.59
CA PHE A 18 -25.22 7.52 -6.02
C PHE A 18 -26.49 7.74 -6.84
N GLU A 19 -27.65 7.24 -6.39
CA GLU A 19 -28.92 7.45 -7.08
C GLU A 19 -29.33 8.91 -6.98
N GLN A 20 -29.27 9.49 -5.78
CA GLN A 20 -29.56 10.91 -5.57
C GLN A 20 -28.53 11.81 -6.26
N ALA A 21 -27.26 11.43 -6.23
CA ALA A 21 -26.18 12.18 -6.87
C ALA A 21 -26.10 12.00 -8.39
N ASN A 22 -26.94 11.11 -8.96
CA ASN A 22 -26.94 10.75 -10.38
C ASN A 22 -25.54 10.40 -10.91
N ILE A 23 -24.80 9.58 -10.16
CA ILE A 23 -23.47 9.10 -10.56
C ILE A 23 -23.65 7.91 -11.51
N GLU A 24 -23.17 8.07 -12.74
CA GLU A 24 -23.36 7.09 -13.82
C GLU A 24 -22.05 6.41 -14.26
N TYR A 25 -20.91 7.09 -14.15
CA TYR A 25 -19.64 6.64 -14.71
C TYR A 25 -18.46 6.89 -13.77
N ILE A 26 -17.47 6.00 -13.87
CA ILE A 26 -16.12 6.20 -13.37
C ILE A 26 -15.23 6.45 -14.58
N GLU A 27 -14.62 7.63 -14.67
CA GLU A 27 -13.76 8.01 -15.79
C GLU A 27 -12.32 8.24 -15.31
N PHE A 28 -11.36 7.71 -16.06
CA PHE A 28 -9.93 8.00 -15.86
C PHE A 28 -9.20 7.86 -17.18
N TRP A 29 -8.00 8.42 -17.25
CA TRP A 29 -7.09 8.20 -18.37
C TRP A 29 -5.95 7.28 -17.94
N MET A 30 -5.71 6.23 -18.71
CA MET A 30 -4.63 5.27 -18.49
C MET A 30 -3.59 5.41 -19.60
N LEU A 31 -2.33 5.64 -19.21
CA LEU A 31 -1.20 5.51 -20.12
C LEU A 31 -1.10 4.05 -20.54
N ASP A 32 -0.88 3.79 -21.83
CA ASP A 32 -0.62 2.45 -22.35
C ASP A 32 0.46 1.76 -21.50
N PRO A 33 0.13 0.71 -20.73
CA PRO A 33 1.09 0.09 -19.83
C PRO A 33 2.17 -0.69 -20.58
N PHE A 34 1.99 -0.91 -21.89
CA PHE A 34 2.89 -1.67 -22.74
C PHE A 34 3.82 -0.79 -23.59
N ILE A 35 4.00 0.50 -23.27
CA ILE A 35 4.83 1.44 -24.06
C ILE A 35 6.27 0.95 -24.33
N TYR A 36 6.79 0.00 -23.55
CA TYR A 36 8.12 -0.57 -23.71
C TYR A 36 8.14 -2.05 -24.12
N SER A 37 7.03 -2.77 -23.95
CA SER A 37 6.97 -4.24 -24.12
C SER A 37 5.96 -4.70 -25.17
N ARG A 38 5.17 -3.79 -25.76
CA ARG A 38 4.08 -4.13 -26.70
C ARG A 38 4.55 -4.95 -27.91
N GLU A 39 5.78 -4.75 -28.37
CA GLU A 39 6.37 -5.45 -29.51
C GLU A 39 7.10 -6.75 -29.12
N GLU A 40 7.19 -7.05 -27.82
CA GLU A 40 7.81 -8.28 -27.32
C GLU A 40 6.85 -9.46 -27.50
N ALA A 41 7.38 -10.65 -27.78
CA ALA A 41 6.57 -11.83 -28.06
C ALA A 41 5.73 -12.28 -26.85
N ASP A 42 6.16 -11.91 -25.64
CA ASP A 42 5.54 -12.17 -24.35
C ASP A 42 4.80 -10.94 -23.79
N ALA A 43 4.48 -9.93 -24.62
CA ALA A 43 3.76 -8.71 -24.19
C ALA A 43 2.50 -9.01 -23.34
N ALA A 44 1.76 -10.06 -23.70
CA ALA A 44 0.54 -10.47 -23.00
C ALA A 44 0.81 -11.04 -21.58
N ASP A 45 2.02 -11.53 -21.31
CA ASP A 45 2.41 -12.07 -20.00
C ASP A 45 2.65 -10.96 -18.96
N TYR A 46 2.88 -9.73 -19.41
CA TYR A 46 2.95 -8.53 -18.57
C TYR A 46 1.57 -7.94 -18.23
N GLY A 47 0.51 -8.51 -18.78
CA GLY A 47 -0.87 -8.08 -18.56
C GLY A 47 -1.52 -8.61 -17.28
N GLY A 48 -2.72 -8.14 -17.00
CA GLY A 48 -3.49 -8.51 -15.81
C GLY A 48 -4.96 -8.10 -15.91
N ASP A 49 -5.64 -8.12 -14.79
CA ASP A 49 -6.99 -7.59 -14.65
C ASP A 49 -6.98 -6.46 -13.62
N PHE A 50 -7.58 -5.32 -13.98
CA PHE A 50 -7.81 -4.21 -13.06
C PHE A 50 -9.25 -4.25 -12.58
N TYR A 51 -9.44 -4.25 -11.26
CA TYR A 51 -10.76 -4.33 -10.64
C TYR A 51 -11.07 -3.05 -9.88
N ILE A 52 -12.31 -2.58 -10.03
CA ILE A 52 -12.87 -1.49 -9.23
C ILE A 52 -14.04 -2.07 -8.46
N ASN A 53 -13.91 -2.12 -7.14
CA ASN A 53 -14.99 -2.50 -6.23
C ASN A 53 -15.64 -1.21 -5.71
N LEU A 54 -16.94 -1.04 -5.95
CA LEU A 54 -17.70 0.14 -5.59
C LEU A 54 -18.89 -0.24 -4.70
N GLY A 55 -18.85 0.18 -3.43
CA GLY A 55 -19.87 -0.11 -2.42
C GLY A 55 -19.26 -0.22 -1.03
N GLU A 56 -19.83 -1.05 -0.18
CA GLU A 56 -19.26 -1.40 1.12
C GLU A 56 -18.15 -2.43 0.90
N VAL A 57 -16.93 -2.05 1.28
CA VAL A 57 -15.74 -2.90 1.27
C VAL A 57 -15.21 -2.92 2.69
N SER A 58 -14.78 -4.08 3.16
CA SER A 58 -14.29 -4.24 4.53
C SER A 58 -13.05 -3.39 4.79
N GLU A 59 -13.03 -2.75 5.95
CA GLU A 59 -11.91 -1.97 6.48
C GLU A 59 -10.96 -2.82 7.35
N ASP A 60 -11.34 -4.05 7.67
CA ASP A 60 -10.45 -5.07 8.26
C ASP A 60 -9.39 -5.50 7.22
N ILE A 61 -8.21 -4.88 7.29
CA ILE A 61 -7.09 -5.12 6.37
C ILE A 61 -6.42 -6.43 6.75
N LEU A 62 -6.09 -6.59 8.04
CA LEU A 62 -5.52 -7.80 8.62
C LEU A 62 -6.62 -8.68 9.20
N ARG A 63 -7.36 -9.36 8.32
CA ARG A 63 -8.56 -10.18 8.61
C ARG A 63 -8.51 -10.96 9.91
N ASP A 64 -8.91 -10.34 11.00
CA ASP A 64 -8.98 -10.92 12.34
C ASP A 64 -10.20 -10.44 13.16
N GLY A 65 -11.02 -9.57 12.56
CA GLY A 65 -12.24 -9.02 13.16
C GLY A 65 -11.95 -8.09 14.35
N LYS A 66 -10.74 -7.52 14.43
CA LYS A 66 -10.36 -6.54 15.44
C LYS A 66 -9.90 -5.26 14.77
N LYS A 67 -10.39 -4.13 15.28
CA LYS A 67 -9.97 -2.82 14.78
C LYS A 67 -8.56 -2.49 15.26
N PHE A 68 -7.59 -2.42 14.35
CA PHE A 68 -6.28 -1.89 14.66
C PHE A 68 -6.20 -0.36 14.56
N TYR A 69 -5.38 0.24 15.42
CA TYR A 69 -5.01 1.65 15.36
C TYR A 69 -3.70 1.91 16.11
N GLU A 70 -2.70 2.44 15.43
CA GLU A 70 -1.34 2.63 15.95
C GLU A 70 -1.27 3.46 17.24
N SER A 71 -2.05 4.54 17.30
CA SER A 71 -2.12 5.43 18.48
C SER A 71 -2.59 4.74 19.78
N GLY A 72 -3.18 3.54 19.68
CA GLY A 72 -3.57 2.73 20.83
C GLY A 72 -2.46 1.88 21.42
N MET A 73 -1.34 1.73 20.72
CA MET A 73 -0.23 0.91 21.18
C MET A 73 0.37 1.50 22.47
N PRO A 74 0.64 0.67 23.50
CA PRO A 74 1.06 1.16 24.80
C PRO A 74 2.50 1.70 24.76
N VAL A 75 2.66 2.90 25.30
CA VAL A 75 3.95 3.61 25.38
C VAL A 75 4.53 3.66 26.79
N ASP A 76 3.76 3.19 27.78
CA ASP A 76 4.07 3.19 29.21
C ASP A 76 4.66 1.86 29.70
N GLY A 77 4.91 0.92 28.79
CA GLY A 77 5.33 -0.45 29.10
C GLY A 77 4.22 -1.36 29.61
N SER A 78 2.96 -0.90 29.61
CA SER A 78 1.82 -1.78 29.89
C SER A 78 1.61 -2.80 28.77
N LYS A 79 0.95 -3.91 29.10
CA LYS A 79 0.53 -4.92 28.12
C LYS A 79 -0.92 -4.73 27.72
N SER A 80 -1.29 -3.48 27.40
CA SER A 80 -2.67 -3.10 27.01
C SER A 80 -2.96 -3.48 25.55
N TYR A 81 -2.66 -4.72 25.18
CA TYR A 81 -2.87 -5.29 23.86
C TYR A 81 -3.23 -6.77 23.97
N THR A 82 -3.78 -7.32 22.89
CA THR A 82 -4.00 -8.76 22.72
C THR A 82 -3.32 -9.21 21.43
N TYR A 83 -3.10 -10.52 21.26
CA TYR A 83 -2.54 -11.05 20.02
C TYR A 83 -3.64 -11.64 19.15
N THR A 84 -3.51 -11.44 17.85
CA THR A 84 -4.25 -12.17 16.81
C THR A 84 -3.28 -13.03 16.02
N GLN A 85 -3.73 -13.61 14.92
CA GLN A 85 -2.84 -14.34 14.01
C GLN A 85 -1.85 -13.43 13.28
N TRP A 86 -2.12 -12.12 13.23
CA TRP A 86 -1.31 -11.15 12.49
C TRP A 86 -0.38 -10.32 13.37
N GLY A 87 -0.69 -10.16 14.66
CA GLY A 87 0.21 -9.41 15.54
C GLY A 87 -0.48 -8.94 16.81
N LYS A 88 -0.15 -7.73 17.26
CA LYS A 88 -0.70 -7.11 18.46
C LYS A 88 -1.78 -6.09 18.11
N ILE A 89 -2.90 -6.20 18.79
CA ILE A 89 -4.00 -5.25 18.68
C ILE A 89 -4.20 -4.54 20.02
N PRO A 90 -4.25 -3.20 20.07
CA PRO A 90 -4.49 -2.46 21.31
C PRO A 90 -5.90 -2.74 21.85
N THR A 91 -6.02 -2.84 23.18
CA THR A 91 -7.31 -3.15 23.84
C THR A 91 -8.00 -1.94 24.45
N GLN A 92 -7.33 -0.79 24.48
CA GLN A 92 -7.94 0.44 24.97
C GLN A 92 -9.03 0.91 23.99
N SER A 93 -9.88 1.83 24.42
CA SER A 93 -10.80 2.52 23.52
C SER A 93 -10.24 3.89 23.23
N THR A 94 -10.10 4.24 21.95
CA THR A 94 -9.65 5.58 21.57
C THR A 94 -10.82 6.51 21.27
N VAL A 95 -10.68 7.76 21.70
CA VAL A 95 -11.60 8.86 21.37
C VAL A 95 -11.09 9.65 20.17
N THR A 96 -9.78 9.64 19.93
CA THR A 96 -9.11 10.40 18.85
C THR A 96 -7.89 9.66 18.36
N TYR A 97 -7.71 9.59 17.05
CA TYR A 97 -6.52 9.02 16.42
C TYR A 97 -5.37 10.03 16.43
N ALA A 98 -4.61 10.04 17.52
CA ALA A 98 -3.45 10.90 17.68
C ALA A 98 -2.36 10.17 18.46
N PHE A 99 -1.14 10.25 17.94
CA PHE A 99 0.03 9.70 18.61
C PHE A 99 0.31 10.41 19.94
N ALA A 100 0.92 9.68 20.87
CA ALA A 100 1.40 10.27 22.12
C ALA A 100 2.53 11.29 21.87
N THR A 101 2.57 12.34 22.69
CA THR A 101 3.54 13.45 22.58
C THR A 101 4.80 13.25 23.42
N THR A 102 4.88 12.16 24.18
CA THR A 102 6.05 11.81 24.99
C THR A 102 7.20 11.36 24.10
N SER A 103 8.42 11.81 24.40
CA SER A 103 9.61 11.47 23.62
C SER A 103 9.81 9.95 23.56
N GLY A 104 10.17 9.43 22.38
CA GLY A 104 10.34 8.00 22.13
C GLY A 104 9.04 7.21 21.95
N SER A 105 7.87 7.81 22.20
CA SER A 105 6.59 7.12 22.02
C SER A 105 6.25 6.85 20.56
N ARG A 106 6.77 7.66 19.63
CA ARG A 106 6.46 7.47 18.20
C ARG A 106 6.92 6.12 17.69
N ALA A 107 8.16 5.73 17.99
CA ALA A 107 8.74 4.46 17.59
C ALA A 107 8.02 3.23 18.19
N LEU A 108 7.19 3.41 19.22
CA LEU A 108 6.38 2.35 19.82
C LEU A 108 4.95 2.27 19.25
N GLN A 109 4.53 3.28 18.50
CA GLN A 109 3.17 3.39 17.96
C GLN A 109 3.14 3.31 16.44
N ASP A 110 4.08 3.94 15.75
CA ASP A 110 4.23 3.96 14.28
C ASP A 110 4.88 2.64 13.79
N VAL A 111 4.17 1.54 14.02
CA VAL A 111 4.63 0.14 13.89
C VAL A 111 3.77 -0.67 12.91
N GLY A 112 2.99 0.00 12.07
CA GLY A 112 2.18 -0.65 11.06
C GLY A 112 0.96 -1.39 11.60
N PHE A 113 0.18 -1.97 10.68
CA PHE A 113 -1.11 -2.59 11.00
C PHE A 113 -0.99 -3.83 11.91
N ASN A 114 0.18 -4.46 11.96
CA ASN A 114 0.41 -5.64 12.77
C ASN A 114 0.74 -5.29 14.24
N GLY A 115 1.07 -4.03 14.56
CA GLY A 115 1.36 -3.60 15.92
C GLY A 115 2.69 -4.13 16.49
N LEU A 116 3.60 -4.61 15.65
CA LEU A 116 4.88 -5.21 16.03
C LEU A 116 6.00 -4.36 15.45
N THR A 117 7.09 -4.20 16.21
CA THR A 117 8.35 -3.72 15.62
C THR A 117 9.07 -4.87 14.91
N ASP A 118 10.00 -4.60 13.98
CA ASP A 118 10.79 -5.64 13.28
C ASP A 118 11.38 -6.70 14.22
N ALA A 119 11.92 -6.27 15.36
CA ALA A 119 12.51 -7.17 16.35
C ALA A 119 11.47 -8.12 16.96
N GLU A 120 10.24 -7.65 17.13
CA GLU A 120 9.13 -8.45 17.62
C GLU A 120 8.56 -9.36 16.53
N GLU A 121 8.53 -8.89 15.29
CA GLU A 121 8.15 -9.67 14.12
C GLU A 121 9.07 -10.87 13.90
N GLN A 122 10.38 -10.70 14.07
CA GLN A 122 11.37 -11.76 13.96
C GLN A 122 11.06 -12.94 14.89
N GLU A 123 10.57 -12.65 16.10
CA GLU A 123 10.17 -13.68 17.05
C GLU A 123 8.74 -14.16 16.81
N PHE A 124 7.80 -13.27 16.48
CA PHE A 124 6.39 -13.59 16.28
C PHE A 124 6.16 -14.48 15.05
N TYR A 125 6.81 -14.18 13.93
CA TYR A 125 6.67 -14.91 12.68
C TYR A 125 7.66 -16.06 12.52
N LYS A 126 8.53 -16.30 13.50
CA LYS A 126 9.62 -17.28 13.43
C LYS A 126 9.17 -18.66 12.94
N SER A 127 8.30 -19.31 13.73
CA SER A 127 7.83 -20.66 13.41
C SER A 127 6.76 -20.69 12.31
N ALA A 128 6.02 -19.59 12.14
CA ALA A 128 4.92 -19.50 11.19
C ALA A 128 5.41 -19.26 9.75
N TYR A 129 6.54 -18.57 9.59
CA TYR A 129 7.01 -18.07 8.30
C TYR A 129 8.52 -18.23 8.12
N LEU A 130 9.34 -17.66 9.01
CA LEU A 130 10.79 -17.53 8.80
C LEU A 130 11.49 -18.90 8.74
N ASP A 131 11.18 -19.82 9.65
CA ASP A 131 11.73 -21.18 9.66
C ASP A 131 11.34 -21.96 8.38
N GLN A 132 10.19 -21.66 7.80
CA GLN A 132 9.69 -22.36 6.61
C GLN A 132 10.33 -21.89 5.31
N ILE A 133 10.83 -20.67 5.25
CA ILE A 133 11.52 -20.11 4.09
C ILE A 133 13.03 -20.35 4.16
N GLN A 134 13.57 -20.64 5.35
CA GLN A 134 14.96 -20.97 5.54
C GLN A 134 15.32 -22.20 4.68
N GLY A 135 16.26 -22.01 3.75
CA GLY A 135 16.67 -23.04 2.77
C GLY A 135 15.86 -23.09 1.47
N LYS A 136 14.77 -22.33 1.35
CA LYS A 136 14.05 -22.12 0.05
C LYS A 136 14.60 -20.93 -0.74
N VAL A 137 15.27 -20.01 -0.06
CA VAL A 137 15.88 -18.81 -0.64
C VAL A 137 17.38 -18.78 -0.34
N ASN A 138 18.13 -17.98 -1.09
CA ASN A 138 19.54 -17.73 -0.78
C ASN A 138 19.68 -16.85 0.47
N GLN A 139 20.88 -16.83 1.06
CA GLN A 139 21.12 -16.14 2.33
C GLN A 139 20.79 -14.64 2.26
N ALA A 140 21.21 -13.93 1.21
CA ALA A 140 20.95 -12.50 1.08
C ALA A 140 19.44 -12.18 1.02
N VAL A 141 18.65 -13.03 0.35
CA VAL A 141 17.18 -12.90 0.32
C VAL A 141 16.58 -13.22 1.68
N PHE A 142 17.08 -14.26 2.36
CA PHE A 142 16.64 -14.58 3.72
C PHE A 142 16.92 -13.42 4.69
N ASP A 143 18.13 -12.86 4.65
CA ASP A 143 18.54 -11.73 5.51
C ASP A 143 17.64 -10.51 5.28
N SER A 144 17.28 -10.24 4.02
CA SER A 144 16.33 -9.16 3.68
C SER A 144 14.93 -9.41 4.23
N ILE A 145 14.44 -10.66 4.24
CA ILE A 145 13.13 -11.01 4.79
C ILE A 145 13.18 -11.03 6.33
N PHE A 146 14.29 -11.47 6.91
CA PHE A 146 14.47 -11.50 8.36
C PHE A 146 14.56 -10.10 8.94
N ALA A 147 15.11 -9.13 8.19
CA ALA A 147 15.18 -7.73 8.60
C ALA A 147 13.79 -7.09 8.74
N ASP A 148 12.86 -7.40 7.85
CA ASP A 148 11.50 -6.86 7.80
C ASP A 148 10.51 -8.00 7.42
N PRO A 149 10.12 -8.86 8.39
CA PRO A 149 9.29 -10.03 8.12
C PRO A 149 7.87 -9.72 7.61
N ALA A 150 7.22 -8.66 8.10
CA ALA A 150 5.89 -8.23 7.61
C ALA A 150 5.95 -7.48 6.29
N ARG A 151 7.13 -6.97 5.93
CA ARG A 151 7.40 -6.21 4.72
C ARG A 151 6.68 -4.86 4.68
N ASP A 152 6.55 -4.22 5.84
CA ASP A 152 5.74 -3.04 6.07
C ASP A 152 6.55 -1.81 6.49
N ASP A 153 7.88 -1.87 6.38
CA ASP A 153 8.79 -0.75 6.60
C ASP A 153 8.64 0.35 5.55
N TYR A 154 8.44 1.57 6.04
CA TYR A 154 8.40 2.79 5.24
C TYR A 154 9.79 3.24 4.80
N HIS A 155 9.87 3.80 3.58
CA HIS A 155 11.06 4.54 3.14
C HIS A 155 10.72 5.81 2.38
N TYR A 156 11.28 6.95 2.82
CA TYR A 156 11.10 8.23 2.14
C TYR A 156 11.81 8.24 0.78
N PHE A 157 11.12 8.68 -0.27
CA PHE A 157 11.58 8.61 -1.66
C PHE A 157 12.80 9.50 -1.99
N ARG A 158 13.12 10.46 -1.12
CA ARG A 158 14.28 11.35 -1.24
C ARG A 158 15.41 11.03 -0.25
N GLY A 159 15.36 9.89 0.43
CA GLY A 159 16.43 9.46 1.33
C GLY A 159 17.81 9.55 0.67
N SER A 160 18.81 9.96 1.45
CA SER A 160 20.19 10.15 0.99
C SER A 160 20.84 8.87 0.49
N ASP A 161 20.42 7.72 0.98
CA ASP A 161 20.76 6.38 0.51
C ASP A 161 20.31 6.13 -0.94
N TRP A 162 19.08 6.52 -1.29
CA TRP A 162 18.57 6.47 -2.67
C TRP A 162 19.34 7.40 -3.60
N ASP A 163 19.80 8.54 -3.09
CA ASP A 163 20.66 9.47 -3.83
C ASP A 163 22.05 8.89 -4.06
N GLU A 164 22.67 8.30 -3.03
CA GLU A 164 24.00 7.69 -3.09
C GLU A 164 24.05 6.57 -4.14
N MET A 165 23.05 5.68 -4.14
CA MET A 165 22.97 4.61 -5.13
C MET A 165 22.37 5.04 -6.48
N ARG A 166 21.97 6.31 -6.61
CA ARG A 166 21.32 6.88 -7.81
C ARG A 166 20.10 6.06 -8.23
N ALA A 167 19.25 5.71 -7.26
CA ALA A 167 18.08 4.87 -7.48
C ALA A 167 17.13 5.50 -8.52
N PRO A 168 16.60 4.70 -9.47
CA PRO A 168 15.59 5.16 -10.42
C PRO A 168 14.29 5.55 -9.72
N ILE A 169 13.46 6.37 -10.38
CA ILE A 169 12.24 6.92 -9.78
C ILE A 169 11.32 5.81 -9.23
N LEU A 170 11.03 4.75 -10.00
CA LEU A 170 10.13 3.69 -9.53
C LEU A 170 10.64 2.97 -8.27
N GLN A 171 11.97 2.84 -8.12
CA GLN A 171 12.56 2.22 -6.93
C GLN A 171 12.39 3.11 -5.70
N ARG A 172 12.52 4.44 -5.86
CA ARG A 172 12.35 5.40 -4.77
C ARG A 172 10.95 5.40 -4.15
N TYR A 173 9.93 5.11 -4.95
CA TYR A 173 8.55 5.04 -4.47
C TYR A 173 8.13 3.62 -4.05
N LYS A 174 9.06 2.65 -4.04
CA LYS A 174 8.71 1.23 -3.82
C LYS A 174 8.10 0.96 -2.43
N TYR A 175 8.54 1.68 -1.41
CA TYR A 175 8.16 1.51 0.00
C TYR A 175 7.50 2.76 0.60
N ILE A 176 7.00 3.66 -0.25
CA ILE A 176 6.47 4.96 0.21
C ILE A 176 5.12 4.84 0.92
N ASN A 177 4.35 3.79 0.63
CA ASN A 177 3.01 3.57 1.19
C ASN A 177 3.01 2.55 2.34
N ASN A 178 4.19 2.08 2.74
CA ASN A 178 4.34 1.13 3.82
C ASN A 178 4.05 1.83 5.17
N PRO A 179 3.38 1.14 6.12
CA PRO A 179 2.84 1.80 7.30
C PRO A 179 3.87 2.00 8.44
N GLN A 180 4.75 1.04 8.72
CA GLN A 180 5.69 1.13 9.84
C GLN A 180 6.71 2.26 9.61
N GLY A 181 6.74 3.24 10.52
CA GLY A 181 7.68 4.36 10.47
C GLY A 181 7.31 5.45 9.45
N ASN A 182 6.07 5.51 8.98
CA ASN A 182 5.64 6.49 7.97
C ASN A 182 5.29 7.87 8.55
N SER A 183 5.23 7.97 9.87
CA SER A 183 4.87 9.15 10.65
C SER A 183 5.93 9.51 11.71
N PRO A 184 7.25 9.54 11.37
CA PRO A 184 8.33 9.72 12.33
C PRO A 184 8.26 11.08 13.03
N ASP A 185 8.73 11.12 14.27
CA ASP A 185 8.84 12.38 15.02
C ASP A 185 10.04 13.21 14.53
N SER A 186 10.28 14.38 15.13
CA SER A 186 11.43 15.23 14.78
C SER A 186 12.76 14.69 15.29
N ASP A 187 12.73 13.90 16.35
CA ASP A 187 13.91 13.46 17.09
C ASP A 187 14.56 12.23 16.42
N SER A 188 13.77 11.43 15.70
CA SER A 188 14.19 10.22 14.99
C SER A 188 14.59 10.44 13.52
N ARG A 189 14.64 11.69 13.04
CA ARG A 189 14.93 11.99 11.61
C ARG A 189 16.41 11.84 11.30
N SER A 190 16.74 11.04 10.29
CA SER A 190 18.08 10.95 9.71
C SER A 190 18.38 12.09 8.73
N GLU A 191 17.35 12.63 8.09
CA GLU A 191 17.46 13.69 7.09
C GLU A 191 17.28 15.09 7.70
N SER A 192 17.86 16.10 7.03
CA SER A 192 17.75 17.52 7.45
C SER A 192 16.36 18.15 7.24
N TYR A 193 15.40 17.40 6.70
CA TYR A 193 14.06 17.83 6.33
C TYR A 193 13.03 16.80 6.79
N ASP A 194 11.75 17.17 6.67
CA ASP A 194 10.66 16.26 7.03
C ASP A 194 10.58 15.07 6.06
N THR A 195 10.60 13.88 6.63
CA THR A 195 10.48 12.59 5.94
C THR A 195 9.14 11.91 6.23
N SER A 196 8.23 12.52 6.99
CA SER A 196 6.91 11.96 7.25
C SER A 196 6.07 11.92 5.98
N TYR A 197 5.44 10.78 5.73
CA TYR A 197 4.42 10.64 4.69
C TYR A 197 3.11 11.28 5.14
N LYS A 198 2.78 11.11 6.42
CA LYS A 198 1.62 11.70 7.09
C LYS A 198 1.94 11.93 8.57
N SER A 199 1.05 12.63 9.28
CA SER A 199 1.19 12.94 10.71
C SER A 199 0.19 12.19 11.59
N THR A 200 -0.75 11.46 10.98
CA THR A 200 -1.83 10.73 11.64
C THR A 200 -1.53 9.23 11.63
N PRO A 201 -1.89 8.48 12.68
CA PRO A 201 -1.67 7.04 12.76
C PRO A 201 -2.33 6.26 11.63
N ASP A 202 -1.81 5.08 11.31
CA ASP A 202 -2.53 4.04 10.57
C ASP A 202 -3.63 3.42 11.42
N VAL A 203 -4.80 3.25 10.80
CA VAL A 203 -6.03 2.82 11.45
C VAL A 203 -6.89 2.03 10.44
N GLU A 204 -7.46 0.92 10.90
CA GLU A 204 -8.48 0.14 10.17
C GLU A 204 -9.87 0.77 10.35
N ASP A 205 -10.00 2.03 9.93
CA ASP A 205 -11.21 2.88 9.97
C ASP A 205 -11.01 4.02 8.96
N ILE A 206 -11.27 3.71 7.69
CA ILE A 206 -10.94 4.57 6.56
C ILE A 206 -11.93 5.73 6.48
N ASN A 207 -13.19 5.46 6.78
CA ASN A 207 -14.25 6.46 6.76
C ASN A 207 -14.25 7.37 8.02
N GLN A 208 -13.55 6.97 9.09
CA GLN A 208 -13.44 7.66 10.38
C GLN A 208 -14.74 7.71 11.19
N ASP A 209 -15.54 6.65 11.14
CA ASP A 209 -16.78 6.51 11.93
C ASP A 209 -16.56 5.86 13.31
N TYR A 210 -15.31 5.55 13.65
CA TYR A 210 -14.87 4.91 14.89
C TYR A 210 -15.35 3.47 15.08
N THR A 211 -15.92 2.84 14.05
CA THR A 211 -16.25 1.42 14.02
C THR A 211 -15.30 0.66 13.08
N LEU A 212 -15.51 -0.64 12.96
CA LEU A 212 -14.84 -1.48 11.97
C LEU A 212 -15.92 -2.07 11.09
N ASN A 213 -15.91 -1.74 9.80
CA ASN A 213 -16.79 -2.39 8.85
C ASN A 213 -16.13 -3.64 8.29
N GLU A 214 -16.76 -4.81 8.47
CA GLU A 214 -16.29 -6.10 7.96
C GLU A 214 -17.09 -6.58 6.74
N TYR A 215 -18.12 -5.83 6.32
CA TYR A 215 -19.03 -6.24 5.25
C TYR A 215 -18.41 -6.07 3.87
N GLU A 216 -18.70 -7.02 2.99
CA GLU A 216 -18.36 -6.98 1.56
C GLU A 216 -19.66 -6.96 0.75
N LYS A 217 -20.06 -5.76 0.33
CA LYS A 217 -21.26 -5.52 -0.46
C LYS A 217 -20.98 -4.42 -1.48
N TYR A 218 -20.39 -4.82 -2.60
CA TYR A 218 -19.98 -3.94 -3.67
C TYR A 218 -20.37 -4.47 -5.04
N PHE A 219 -20.47 -3.56 -6.00
CA PHE A 219 -20.41 -3.88 -7.42
C PHE A 219 -18.95 -3.97 -7.84
N GLN A 220 -18.61 -4.98 -8.64
CA GLN A 220 -17.26 -5.16 -9.16
C GLN A 220 -17.24 -4.91 -10.67
N TYR A 221 -16.36 -4.02 -11.08
CA TYR A 221 -16.09 -3.71 -12.48
C TYR A 221 -14.69 -4.21 -12.83
N ARG A 222 -14.55 -4.89 -13.96
CA ARG A 222 -13.30 -5.46 -14.44
C ARG A 222 -12.89 -4.80 -15.74
N VAL A 223 -11.63 -4.35 -15.80
CA VAL A 223 -10.96 -3.88 -17.02
C VAL A 223 -9.82 -4.85 -17.32
N SER A 224 -9.81 -5.46 -18.50
CA SER A 224 -8.72 -6.34 -18.93
C SER A 224 -7.51 -5.49 -19.35
N ILE A 225 -6.32 -5.81 -18.85
CA ILE A 225 -5.08 -5.10 -19.16
C ILE A 225 -4.20 -6.03 -19.98
N ARG A 226 -4.53 -6.22 -21.26
CA ARG A 226 -3.76 -7.02 -22.22
C ARG A 226 -3.69 -6.29 -23.55
N PRO A 227 -2.55 -6.32 -24.28
CA PRO A 227 -2.38 -5.51 -25.49
C PRO A 227 -3.51 -5.62 -26.50
N GLU A 228 -4.07 -6.82 -26.68
CA GLU A 228 -5.17 -7.15 -27.59
C GLU A 228 -6.53 -6.58 -27.17
N ASP A 229 -6.73 -6.27 -25.89
CA ASP A 229 -8.00 -5.76 -25.34
C ASP A 229 -8.07 -4.22 -25.37
N PHE A 230 -6.98 -3.53 -25.72
CA PHE A 230 -6.94 -2.06 -25.85
C PHE A 230 -7.52 -1.59 -27.20
N VAL A 231 -8.80 -1.85 -27.41
CA VAL A 231 -9.56 -1.48 -28.62
C VAL A 231 -10.72 -0.56 -28.23
N VAL A 232 -10.75 0.64 -28.80
CA VAL A 232 -11.84 1.62 -28.58
C VAL A 232 -13.19 1.01 -28.94
N GLY A 233 -14.17 1.16 -28.03
CA GLY A 233 -15.50 0.57 -28.13
C GLY A 233 -15.66 -0.79 -27.42
N ASN A 234 -14.56 -1.38 -26.93
CA ASN A 234 -14.56 -2.59 -26.11
C ASN A 234 -13.89 -2.30 -24.75
N ASN A 235 -14.04 -3.21 -23.78
CA ASN A 235 -13.32 -3.16 -22.50
C ASN A 235 -13.46 -1.81 -21.75
N HIS A 236 -14.61 -1.15 -21.91
CA HIS A 236 -14.92 0.18 -21.37
C HIS A 236 -14.09 1.35 -21.94
N ILE A 237 -13.32 1.14 -23.01
CA ILE A 237 -12.49 2.17 -23.63
C ILE A 237 -13.34 3.01 -24.60
N VAL A 238 -13.37 4.33 -24.41
CA VAL A 238 -14.19 5.26 -25.21
C VAL A 238 -13.36 6.16 -26.13
N ASP A 239 -12.11 6.44 -25.78
CA ASP A 239 -11.20 7.27 -26.59
C ASP A 239 -9.76 6.75 -26.51
N LYS A 240 -8.95 7.10 -27.51
CA LYS A 240 -7.48 6.96 -27.44
C LYS A 240 -6.80 8.20 -28.00
N ARG A 241 -5.73 8.63 -27.34
CA ARG A 241 -4.94 9.80 -27.74
C ARG A 241 -3.48 9.45 -27.84
N GLU A 242 -2.91 9.71 -29.00
CA GLU A 242 -1.46 9.58 -29.22
C GLU A 242 -0.79 10.93 -28.95
N TYR A 243 0.31 10.88 -28.20
CA TYR A 243 1.11 12.04 -27.85
C TYR A 243 2.58 11.77 -28.15
N SER A 244 3.17 12.56 -29.05
CA SER A 244 4.60 12.48 -29.35
C SER A 244 5.35 13.61 -28.68
N GLN A 245 6.44 13.29 -27.99
CA GLN A 245 7.26 14.27 -27.29
C GLN A 245 8.75 13.94 -27.39
N THR A 246 9.58 14.99 -27.33
CA THR A 246 11.02 14.84 -27.11
C THR A 246 11.30 14.80 -25.61
N TRP A 247 11.86 13.70 -25.12
CA TRP A 247 12.15 13.48 -23.71
C TRP A 247 13.45 14.17 -23.28
N ARG A 248 13.74 14.14 -21.97
CA ARG A 248 14.92 14.81 -21.39
C ARG A 248 16.25 14.26 -21.89
N ASP A 249 16.26 13.01 -22.36
CA ASP A 249 17.42 12.35 -22.98
C ASP A 249 17.54 12.65 -24.50
N ASN A 250 16.69 13.55 -25.02
CA ASN A 250 16.55 13.89 -26.44
C ASN A 250 16.00 12.78 -27.34
N THR A 251 15.52 11.67 -26.76
CA THR A 251 14.78 10.67 -27.53
C THR A 251 13.39 11.19 -27.87
N LYS A 252 12.83 10.75 -28.99
CA LYS A 252 11.46 11.08 -29.39
C LYS A 252 10.67 9.78 -29.46
N SER A 253 9.59 9.68 -28.68
CA SER A 253 8.65 8.57 -28.79
C SER A 253 7.20 9.06 -28.75
N THR A 254 6.31 8.20 -29.23
CA THR A 254 4.87 8.38 -29.12
C THR A 254 4.37 7.49 -28.00
N VAL A 255 3.52 8.04 -27.13
CA VAL A 255 2.78 7.29 -26.14
C VAL A 255 1.29 7.40 -26.40
N THR A 256 0.55 6.38 -26.03
CA THR A 256 -0.91 6.35 -26.19
C THR A 256 -1.57 6.42 -24.81
N TRP A 257 -2.58 7.25 -24.69
CA TRP A 257 -3.46 7.33 -23.53
C TRP A 257 -4.84 6.81 -23.93
N TYR A 258 -5.43 5.97 -23.08
CA TYR A 258 -6.79 5.44 -23.24
C TYR A 258 -7.69 6.06 -22.18
N GLN A 259 -8.92 6.41 -22.59
CA GLN A 259 -10.00 6.79 -21.68
C GLN A 259 -10.93 5.61 -21.46
#